data_AF-A0A4Q3VA08-F1
#
_entry.id   AF-A0A4Q3VA08-F1
#
_cell.length_a   1.000
_cell.length_b   1.000
_cell.length_c   1.000
_cell.angle_alpha   90.00
_cell.angle_beta   90.00
_cell.angle_gamma   90.00
#
_symmetry.space_group_name_H-M   'P 1'
#
loop_
_entity.id
_entity.type
_entity.pdbx_description
1 polymer ?
#
loop_
_entity_poly.entity_id
_entity_poly.type
_entity_poly.pdbx_seq_one_letter_code
_entity_poly.pdbx_strand_id
1 'polypeptide(L)'
;MKSLQCEFGYVMSGKSLIVGNVSCHARPEETIAVQHAVSALLEGALLVYLFATWESHVPQDVATWLTAQEREELDAFAHVRDSVAHKYQGERADFARKRQAFERQMPFAGILWDTTKDRIDISQSSAAMHCYQLMQKLTQQLVVRLHVDQRP
;
A
#
# COMPACT_ATOMS: atom_id res chain seq x y z
N MET A 1 -7.83 6.96 23.18
CA MET A 1 -7.40 5.94 22.20
C MET A 1 -5.88 5.97 22.12
N LYS A 2 -5.20 4.81 22.15
CA LYS A 2 -3.77 4.74 21.79
C LYS A 2 -3.66 4.85 20.26
N SER A 3 -2.57 5.40 19.73
CA SER A 3 -2.39 5.45 18.28
C SER A 3 -2.11 4.04 17.74
N LEU A 4 -2.50 3.76 16.49
CA LEU A 4 -2.20 2.48 15.82
C LEU A 4 -0.71 2.16 15.82
N GLN A 5 0.13 3.19 15.71
CA GLN A 5 1.58 3.09 15.87
C GLN A 5 1.99 2.48 17.22
N CYS A 6 1.40 2.94 18.33
CA CYS A 6 1.66 2.38 19.66
C CYS A 6 1.25 0.92 19.77
N GLU A 7 0.09 0.57 19.21
CA GLU A 7 -0.45 -0.79 19.29
C GLU A 7 0.39 -1.77 18.47
N PHE A 8 0.71 -1.43 17.22
CA PHE A 8 1.61 -2.27 16.41
C PHE A 8 3.01 -2.37 17.00
N GLY A 9 3.54 -1.28 17.53
CA GLY A 9 4.84 -1.32 18.19
C GLY A 9 4.86 -2.18 19.43
N TYR A 10 3.80 -2.16 20.22
CA TYR A 10 3.65 -3.04 21.38
C TYR A 10 3.62 -4.52 20.96
N VAL A 11 2.83 -4.87 19.95
CA VAL A 11 2.74 -6.23 19.41
C VAL A 11 4.08 -6.73 18.88
N MET A 12 4.78 -5.90 18.09
CA MET A 12 6.04 -6.30 17.44
C MET A 12 7.24 -6.37 18.39
N SER A 13 7.25 -5.56 19.46
CA SER A 13 8.36 -5.51 20.42
C SER A 13 8.17 -6.41 21.64
N GLY A 14 6.96 -6.91 21.89
CA GLY A 14 6.57 -7.55 23.15
C GLY A 14 6.61 -6.64 24.38
N LYS A 15 7.23 -5.45 24.31
CA LYS A 15 7.38 -4.42 25.36
C LYS A 15 7.61 -3.03 24.75
N SER A 16 6.52 -2.36 24.37
CA SER A 16 6.37 -0.91 24.17
C SER A 16 7.54 -0.14 23.53
N LEU A 17 8.04 -0.53 22.36
CA LEU A 17 9.06 0.29 21.66
C LEU A 17 8.50 1.55 20.99
N ILE A 18 7.19 1.61 20.74
CA ILE A 18 6.60 2.71 19.96
C ILE A 18 5.72 3.56 20.87
N VAL A 19 6.28 4.74 21.15
CA VAL A 19 5.84 5.80 22.06
C VAL A 19 6.13 5.54 23.54
N GLY A 20 7.35 5.90 23.95
CA GLY A 20 7.73 6.12 25.35
C GLY A 20 8.99 5.39 25.80
N ASN A 21 10.14 6.07 25.75
CA ASN A 21 11.31 5.86 26.62
C ASN A 21 11.88 4.45 26.82
N VAL A 22 11.78 3.52 25.85
CA VAL A 22 12.78 2.45 25.81
C VAL A 22 14.07 3.10 25.34
N SER A 23 15.13 3.03 26.18
CA SER A 23 16.43 3.63 25.89
C SER A 23 16.92 3.17 24.51
N CYS A 24 16.73 4.02 23.50
CA CYS A 24 17.22 3.84 22.13
C CYS A 24 18.73 3.63 22.08
N HIS A 25 19.42 4.01 23.15
CA HIS A 25 20.86 3.81 23.35
C HIS A 25 21.25 2.37 23.68
N ALA A 26 20.34 1.54 24.19
CA ALA A 26 20.68 0.17 24.56
C ALA A 26 20.70 -0.80 23.37
N ARG A 27 19.84 -0.57 22.35
CA ARG A 27 19.68 -1.44 21.16
C ARG A 27 19.17 -0.65 19.93
N PRO A 28 20.03 0.14 19.27
CA PRO A 28 19.63 0.99 18.16
C PRO A 28 19.13 0.19 16.94
N GLU A 29 19.77 -0.94 16.61
CA GLU A 29 19.42 -1.77 15.45
C GLU A 29 18.03 -2.42 15.59
N GLU A 30 17.72 -2.98 16.76
CA GLU A 30 16.39 -3.55 17.04
C GLU A 30 15.29 -2.48 16.99
N THR A 31 15.60 -1.27 17.47
CA THR A 31 14.66 -0.14 17.44
C THR A 31 14.34 0.27 16.01
N ILE A 32 15.37 0.38 15.15
CA ILE A 32 15.22 0.69 13.73
C ILE A 32 14.39 -0.41 13.05
N ALA A 33 14.72 -1.69 13.24
CA ALA A 33 13.99 -2.80 12.64
C ALA A 33 12.50 -2.80 13.01
N VAL A 34 12.17 -2.52 14.29
CA VAL A 34 10.77 -2.42 14.75
C VAL A 34 10.07 -1.20 14.16
N GLN A 35 10.74 -0.05 14.06
CA GLN A 35 10.18 1.14 13.39
C GLN A 35 9.86 0.84 11.92
N HIS A 36 10.78 0.22 11.18
CA HIS A 36 10.55 -0.18 9.78
C HIS A 36 9.36 -1.14 9.65
N ALA A 37 9.28 -2.15 10.53
CA ALA A 37 8.18 -3.10 10.52
C ALA A 37 6.83 -2.42 10.77
N VAL A 38 6.77 -1.47 11.71
CA VAL A 38 5.53 -0.74 12.00
C VAL A 38 5.16 0.24 10.90
N SER A 39 6.12 0.94 10.29
CA SER A 39 5.85 1.75 9.11
C SER A 39 5.28 0.91 7.97
N ALA A 40 5.86 -0.27 7.70
CA ALA A 40 5.36 -1.17 6.67
C ALA A 40 3.93 -1.67 6.97
N LEU A 41 3.63 -2.03 8.23
CA LEU A 41 2.29 -2.44 8.65
C LEU A 41 1.26 -1.32 8.48
N LEU A 42 1.63 -0.08 8.81
CA LEU A 42 0.74 1.07 8.67
C LEU A 42 0.44 1.39 7.21
N GLU A 43 1.47 1.47 6.37
CA GLU A 43 1.32 1.67 4.93
C GLU A 43 0.47 0.56 4.30
N GLY A 44 0.72 -0.70 4.67
CA GLY A 44 -0.05 -1.83 4.18
C GLY A 44 -1.52 -1.81 4.62
N ALA A 45 -1.78 -1.51 5.89
CA ALA A 45 -3.15 -1.39 6.42
C ALA A 45 -3.91 -0.24 5.75
N LEU A 46 -3.25 0.90 5.52
CA LEU A 46 -3.84 2.03 4.81
C LEU A 46 -4.17 1.68 3.35
N LEU A 47 -3.28 0.98 2.64
CA LEU A 47 -3.56 0.49 1.28
C LEU A 47 -4.78 -0.43 1.24
N VAL A 48 -4.87 -1.38 2.16
CA VAL A 48 -6.04 -2.28 2.28
C VAL A 48 -7.32 -1.47 2.51
N TYR A 49 -7.28 -0.50 3.42
CA TYR A 49 -8.42 0.36 3.71
C TYR A 49 -8.86 1.21 2.51
N LEU A 50 -7.90 1.81 1.78
CA LEU A 50 -8.17 2.61 0.59
C LEU A 50 -8.89 1.80 -0.48
N PHE A 51 -8.41 0.59 -0.77
CA PHE A 51 -9.06 -0.29 -1.73
C PHE A 51 -10.42 -0.79 -1.26
N ALA A 52 -10.59 -1.13 0.01
CA ALA A 52 -11.89 -1.52 0.55
C ALA A 52 -12.92 -0.38 0.37
N THR A 53 -12.50 0.86 0.63
CA THR A 53 -13.33 2.05 0.44
C THR A 53 -13.63 2.30 -1.04
N TRP A 54 -12.63 2.15 -1.91
CA TRP A 54 -12.81 2.31 -3.35
C TRP A 54 -13.80 1.29 -3.91
N GLU A 55 -13.56 0.00 -3.65
CA GLU A 55 -14.36 -1.11 -4.15
C GLU A 55 -15.80 -1.11 -3.61
N SER A 56 -16.04 -0.52 -2.43
CA SER A 56 -17.40 -0.39 -1.90
C SER A 56 -18.23 0.74 -2.51
N HIS A 57 -17.57 1.77 -3.06
CA HIS A 57 -18.25 2.96 -3.59
C HIS A 57 -18.22 3.03 -5.12
N VAL A 58 -17.31 2.31 -5.76
CA VAL A 58 -17.11 2.36 -7.20
C VAL A 58 -17.79 1.15 -7.86
N PRO A 59 -18.72 1.37 -8.82
CA PRO A 59 -19.39 0.29 -9.54
C PRO A 59 -18.42 -0.69 -10.20
N GLN A 60 -18.81 -1.96 -10.30
CA GLN A 60 -17.96 -3.02 -10.89
C GLN A 60 -17.62 -2.78 -12.37
N ASP A 61 -18.48 -2.08 -13.10
CA ASP A 61 -18.29 -1.73 -14.50
C ASP A 61 -17.38 -0.51 -14.71
N VAL A 62 -16.92 0.16 -13.64
CA VAL A 62 -15.99 1.30 -13.73
C VAL A 62 -14.76 0.97 -14.55
N ALA A 63 -14.34 -0.30 -14.56
CA ALA A 63 -13.19 -0.73 -15.31
C ALA A 63 -13.27 -0.28 -16.78
N THR A 64 -14.45 -0.35 -17.41
CA THR A 64 -14.63 0.06 -18.82
C THR A 64 -14.51 1.56 -19.07
N TRP A 65 -14.43 2.35 -18.00
CA TRP A 65 -14.31 3.82 -18.02
C TRP A 65 -12.88 4.31 -17.70
N LEU A 66 -11.99 3.39 -17.36
CA LEU A 66 -10.57 3.65 -17.11
C LEU A 66 -9.76 3.51 -18.40
N THR A 67 -8.82 4.41 -18.61
CA THR A 67 -7.80 4.25 -19.66
C THR A 67 -6.90 3.05 -19.35
N ALA A 68 -6.15 2.58 -20.35
CA ALA A 68 -5.19 1.49 -20.15
C ALA A 68 -4.16 1.83 -19.05
N GLN A 69 -3.63 3.05 -19.05
CA GLN A 69 -2.65 3.52 -18.06
C GLN A 69 -3.24 3.59 -16.65
N GLU A 70 -4.43 4.16 -16.48
CA GLU A 70 -5.09 4.27 -15.17
C GLU A 70 -5.38 2.90 -14.55
N ARG A 71 -5.80 1.95 -15.40
CA ARG A 71 -6.02 0.57 -15.00
C ARG A 71 -4.72 -0.12 -14.59
N GLU A 72 -3.63 0.13 -15.31
CA GLU A 72 -2.31 -0.40 -14.99
C GLU A 72 -1.79 0.16 -13.65
N GLU A 73 -1.94 1.45 -13.40
CA GLU A 73 -1.59 2.08 -12.11
C GLU A 73 -2.40 1.48 -10.95
N LEU A 74 -3.72 1.33 -11.11
CA LEU A 74 -4.56 0.68 -10.10
C LEU A 74 -4.19 -0.78 -9.87
N ASP A 75 -3.93 -1.54 -10.93
CA ASP A 75 -3.52 -2.95 -10.85
C ASP A 75 -2.17 -3.09 -10.12
N ALA A 76 -1.23 -2.17 -10.33
CA ALA A 76 0.05 -2.14 -9.64
C ALA A 76 -0.10 -1.91 -8.12
N PHE A 77 -0.91 -0.92 -7.71
CA PHE A 77 -1.21 -0.72 -6.28
C PHE A 77 -2.03 -1.88 -5.68
N ALA A 78 -2.94 -2.48 -6.44
CA ALA A 78 -3.70 -3.65 -6.00
C ALA A 78 -2.79 -4.87 -5.77
N HIS A 79 -1.74 -5.04 -6.59
CA HIS A 79 -0.71 -6.07 -6.37
C HIS A 79 0.03 -5.86 -5.05
N VAL A 80 0.41 -4.61 -4.74
CA VAL A 80 1.07 -4.26 -3.47
C VAL A 80 0.14 -4.57 -2.30
N ARG A 81 -1.11 -4.11 -2.36
CA ARG A 81 -2.16 -4.45 -1.37
C ARG A 81 -2.28 -5.95 -1.15
N ASP A 82 -2.42 -6.73 -2.22
CA ASP A 82 -2.59 -8.17 -2.12
C ASP A 82 -1.34 -8.83 -1.47
N SER A 83 -0.15 -8.35 -1.82
CA SER A 83 1.11 -8.84 -1.24
C SER A 83 1.19 -8.56 0.27
N VAL A 84 0.86 -7.35 0.71
CA VAL A 84 0.92 -6.96 2.13
C VAL A 84 -0.22 -7.55 2.96
N ALA A 85 -1.39 -7.79 2.37
CA ALA A 85 -2.53 -8.39 3.05
C ALA A 85 -2.37 -9.90 3.26
N HIS A 86 -1.73 -10.60 2.32
CA HIS A 86 -1.63 -12.06 2.35
C HIS A 86 -0.31 -12.59 2.94
N LYS A 87 0.75 -11.79 2.96
CA LYS A 87 2.07 -12.28 3.35
C LYS A 87 2.71 -11.36 4.39
N TYR A 88 2.75 -11.84 5.64
CA TYR A 88 3.31 -11.15 6.81
C TYR A 88 4.78 -10.71 6.66
N GLN A 89 5.50 -11.23 5.66
CA GLN A 89 6.89 -10.84 5.34
C GLN A 89 7.03 -10.05 4.03
N GLY A 90 5.93 -9.68 3.38
CA GLY A 90 5.92 -8.88 2.16
C GLY A 90 6.35 -9.63 0.90
N GLU A 91 6.34 -10.97 0.89
CA GLU A 91 6.51 -11.68 -0.38
C GLU A 91 5.36 -11.31 -1.33
N ARG A 92 5.59 -11.46 -2.64
CA ARG A 92 4.58 -11.10 -3.63
C ARG A 92 3.42 -12.09 -3.67
N ALA A 93 2.21 -11.56 -3.85
CA ALA A 93 1.04 -12.35 -4.20
C ALA A 93 1.14 -12.81 -5.67
N ASP A 94 0.61 -13.98 -6.00
CA ASP A 94 0.70 -14.51 -7.38
C ASP A 94 -0.59 -14.22 -8.18
N PHE A 95 -0.66 -13.01 -8.73
CA PHE A 95 -1.75 -12.58 -9.62
C PHE A 95 -1.16 -12.04 -10.92
N ALA A 96 -0.98 -12.90 -11.93
CA ALA A 96 -0.20 -12.63 -13.15
C ALA A 96 -0.44 -11.25 -13.78
N ARG A 97 -1.69 -10.81 -13.95
CA ARG A 97 -2.00 -9.49 -14.54
C ARG A 97 -1.54 -8.33 -13.65
N LYS A 98 -1.92 -8.33 -12.38
CA LYS A 98 -1.55 -7.26 -11.42
C LYS A 98 -0.05 -7.24 -11.17
N ARG A 99 0.56 -8.42 -11.13
CA ARG A 99 2.00 -8.64 -11.05
C ARG A 99 2.75 -7.96 -12.20
N GLN A 100 2.30 -8.15 -13.43
CA GLN A 100 2.90 -7.51 -14.61
C GLN A 100 2.76 -5.98 -14.57
N ALA A 101 1.59 -5.48 -14.16
CA ALA A 101 1.36 -4.05 -13.99
C ALA A 101 2.33 -3.45 -12.95
N PHE A 102 2.49 -4.13 -11.80
CA PHE A 102 3.49 -3.77 -10.80
C PHE A 102 4.92 -3.76 -11.36
N GLU A 103 5.34 -4.84 -12.04
CA GLU A 103 6.70 -4.95 -12.60
C GLU A 103 7.03 -3.83 -13.60
N ARG A 104 6.04 -3.38 -14.39
CA ARG A 104 6.21 -2.29 -15.38
C ARG A 104 6.29 -0.90 -14.75
N GLN A 105 5.64 -0.71 -13.61
CA GLN A 105 5.60 0.57 -12.89
C GLN A 105 6.81 0.78 -11.97
N MET A 106 7.60 -0.26 -11.71
CA MET A 106 8.71 -0.17 -10.75
C MET A 106 9.90 0.65 -11.28
N PRO A 107 10.57 1.44 -10.42
CA PRO A 107 10.16 1.81 -9.06
C PRO A 107 9.10 2.92 -9.05
N PHE A 108 8.12 2.85 -8.14
CA PHE A 108 7.11 3.92 -7.95
C PHE A 108 6.75 4.11 -6.47
N ALA A 109 6.29 5.31 -6.11
CA ALA A 109 5.77 5.64 -4.77
C ALA A 109 6.71 5.31 -3.58
N GLY A 110 8.02 5.25 -3.82
CA GLY A 110 9.01 4.84 -2.82
C GLY A 110 8.92 3.36 -2.42
N ILE A 111 8.23 2.54 -3.23
CA ILE A 111 8.15 1.08 -3.05
C ILE A 111 9.44 0.47 -3.58
N LEU A 112 10.06 -0.36 -2.75
CA LEU A 112 11.26 -1.12 -3.12
C LEU A 112 10.88 -2.58 -3.37
N TRP A 113 11.49 -3.19 -4.37
CA TRP A 113 11.33 -4.62 -4.66
C TRP A 113 12.70 -5.30 -4.59
N ASP A 114 12.87 -6.15 -3.59
CA ASP A 114 13.98 -7.10 -3.54
C ASP A 114 13.63 -8.26 -4.48
N THR A 115 14.19 -8.22 -5.69
CA THR A 115 13.99 -9.24 -6.72
C THR A 115 14.61 -10.58 -6.34
N THR A 116 15.60 -10.60 -5.44
CA THR A 116 16.28 -11.83 -5.02
C THR A 116 15.43 -12.60 -4.02
N LYS A 117 14.76 -11.88 -3.12
CA LYS A 117 13.86 -12.47 -2.10
C LYS A 117 12.38 -12.42 -2.50
N ASP A 118 12.09 -11.93 -3.70
CA ASP A 118 10.75 -11.64 -4.22
C ASP A 118 9.85 -10.89 -3.23
N ARG A 119 10.44 -9.89 -2.57
CA ARG A 119 9.84 -9.16 -1.44
C ARG A 119 9.60 -7.70 -1.79
N ILE A 120 8.40 -7.22 -1.53
CA ILE A 120 8.04 -5.81 -1.58
C ILE A 120 8.31 -5.20 -0.20
N ASP A 121 9.11 -4.14 -0.17
CA ASP A 121 9.37 -3.33 1.02
C ASP A 121 8.69 -1.96 0.86
N ILE A 122 7.78 -1.68 1.80
CA ILE A 122 7.04 -0.42 1.89
C ILE A 122 7.36 0.36 3.18
N SER A 123 8.36 -0.07 3.96
CA SER A 123 8.73 0.53 5.26
C SER A 123 9.19 1.98 5.17
N GLN A 124 9.67 2.41 4.00
CA GLN A 124 10.06 3.79 3.70
C GLN A 124 9.25 4.38 2.54
N SER A 125 8.16 3.71 2.15
CA SER A 125 7.33 4.16 1.03
C SER A 125 6.32 5.21 1.48
N SER A 126 5.71 5.86 0.49
CA SER A 126 4.48 6.65 0.67
C SER A 126 3.39 6.07 -0.22
N ALA A 127 3.33 4.74 -0.30
CA ALA A 127 2.47 4.00 -1.20
C ALA A 127 1.00 4.31 -0.97
N ALA A 128 0.56 4.37 0.30
CA ALA A 128 -0.82 4.70 0.62
C ALA A 128 -1.20 6.11 0.17
N MET A 129 -0.32 7.09 0.35
CA MET A 129 -0.58 8.48 -0.07
C MET A 129 -0.69 8.59 -1.60
N HIS A 130 0.22 7.96 -2.34
CA HIS A 130 0.16 7.95 -3.80
C HIS A 130 -1.08 7.22 -4.32
N CYS A 131 -1.44 6.09 -3.70
CA CYS A 131 -2.67 5.37 -4.01
C CYS A 131 -3.90 6.24 -3.78
N TYR A 132 -3.96 6.97 -2.66
CA TYR A 132 -5.04 7.90 -2.36
C TYR A 132 -5.13 9.03 -3.42
N GLN A 133 -4.00 9.64 -3.78
CA GLN A 133 -3.96 10.69 -4.81
C GLN A 133 -4.44 10.18 -6.18
N LEU A 134 -4.02 8.96 -6.56
CA LEU A 134 -4.50 8.29 -7.76
C LEU A 134 -6.01 8.12 -7.71
N MET A 135 -6.54 7.49 -6.66
CA MET A 135 -7.98 7.25 -6.50
C MET A 135 -8.78 8.56 -6.50
N GLN A 136 -8.29 9.59 -5.82
CA GLN A 136 -8.94 10.91 -5.81
C GLN A 136 -9.02 11.51 -7.23
N LYS A 137 -7.91 11.48 -7.97
CA LYS A 137 -7.86 11.96 -9.36
C LYS A 137 -8.78 11.15 -10.27
N LEU A 138 -8.75 9.83 -10.16
CA LEU A 138 -9.61 8.93 -10.95
C LEU A 138 -11.08 9.19 -10.67
N THR A 139 -11.47 9.38 -9.42
CA THR A 139 -12.87 9.70 -9.06
C THR A 139 -13.33 10.96 -9.79
N GLN A 140 -12.52 12.03 -9.77
CA GLN A 140 -12.86 13.29 -10.44
C GLN A 140 -12.99 13.11 -11.95
N GLN A 141 -12.07 12.37 -12.57
CA GLN A 141 -12.10 12.12 -14.01
C GLN A 141 -13.27 11.23 -14.42
N LEU A 142 -13.58 10.20 -13.63
CA LEU A 142 -14.69 9.28 -13.88
C LEU A 142 -16.04 10.00 -13.77
N VAL A 143 -16.22 10.89 -12.79
CA VAL A 143 -17.45 11.70 -12.69
C VAL A 143 -17.69 12.51 -13.96
N VAL A 144 -16.63 13.13 -14.51
CA VAL A 144 -16.74 13.87 -15.77
C VAL A 144 -17.09 12.93 -16.94
N ARG A 145 -16.33 11.83 -17.11
CA ARG A 145 -16.55 10.86 -18.21
C ARG A 145 -17.96 10.26 -18.18
N LEU A 146 -18.43 9.88 -17.00
CA LEU A 146 -19.77 9.35 -16.78
C LEU A 146 -20.85 10.39 -17.10
N HIS A 147 -20.62 11.65 -16.70
CA HIS A 147 -21.56 12.73 -16.98
C HIS A 147 -21.70 13.03 -18.48
N VAL A 148 -20.60 12.94 -19.23
CA VAL A 148 -20.60 13.18 -20.69
C VAL A 148 -20.75 11.90 -21.53
N ASP A 149 -20.95 10.74 -20.90
CA ASP A 149 -21.00 9.41 -21.53
C ASP A 149 -19.83 9.13 -22.50
N GLN A 150 -18.62 9.59 -22.13
CA GLN A 150 -17.43 9.46 -22.95
C GLN A 150 -16.47 8.45 -22.32
N ARG A 151 -16.48 7.23 -22.85
CA ARG A 151 -15.48 6.22 -22.55
C ARG A 151 -14.11 6.61 -23.13
N PRO A 152 -13.01 6.21 -22.46
CA PRO A 152 -11.66 6.49 -22.92
C PRO A 152 -11.32 5.80 -24.25
#